data_AF-A0A3A9BZW4-F1
#
_entry.id   AF-A0A3A9BZW4-F1
#
_cell.length_a   1.000
_cell.length_b   1.000
_cell.length_c   1.000
_cell.angle_alpha   90.00
_cell.angle_beta   90.00
_cell.angle_gamma   90.00
#
_symmetry.space_group_name_H-M   'P 1'
#
loop_
_entity.id
_entity.type
_entity.pdbx_description
1 polymer ?
#
loop_
_entity_poly.entity_id
_entity_poly.type
_entity_poly.pdbx_seq_one_letter_code
_entity_poly.pdbx_strand_id
1 'polypeptide(L)' 'MTRFTDSPFERMMTQKPEGRKKTSSPPSLPKSHPCYGCGNYGRPCVGFCHRELEKQLKERRDRK' A
#
# COMPACT_ATOMS: atom_id res chain seq x y z
N MET A 1 -23.51 31.81 4.71
CA MET A 1 -23.81 30.41 4.33
C MET A 1 -25.09 30.01 5.02
N THR A 2 -26.20 30.02 4.29
CA THR A 2 -27.50 29.55 4.75
C THR A 2 -27.57 28.05 4.57
N ARG A 3 -27.88 27.35 5.66
CA ARG A 3 -28.24 25.94 5.62
C ARG A 3 -29.69 25.86 5.16
N PHE A 4 -30.03 24.88 4.33
CA PHE A 4 -31.40 24.63 3.90
C PHE A 4 -32.31 24.21 5.06
N THR A 5 -31.73 23.62 6.10
CA THR A 5 -32.41 23.09 7.29
C THR A 5 -31.51 23.20 8.54
N ASP A 6 -32.13 23.13 9.72
CA ASP A 6 -31.40 23.05 11.00
C ASP A 6 -31.00 21.61 11.37
N SER A 7 -31.12 20.67 10.42
CA SER A 7 -30.82 19.26 10.65
C SER A 7 -29.32 19.04 10.90
N PRO A 8 -28.94 18.23 11.90
CA PRO A 8 -27.53 17.91 12.17
C PRO A 8 -26.87 17.18 10.98
N PHE A 9 -27.66 16.47 10.16
CA PHE A 9 -27.19 15.72 9.00
C PHE A 9 -26.75 16.60 7.84
N GLU A 10 -27.27 17.81 7.72
CA GLU A 10 -26.92 18.71 6.62
C GLU A 10 -25.41 19.07 6.64
N ARG A 11 -24.81 19.11 7.84
CA ARG A 11 -23.35 19.28 7.99
C ARG A 11 -22.59 18.15 7.32
N MET A 12 -23.00 16.91 7.55
CA MET A 12 -22.30 15.74 7.01
C MET A 12 -22.49 15.63 5.48
N MET A 13 -23.67 16.02 4.97
CA MET A 13 -23.96 15.97 3.53
C MET A 13 -23.20 17.02 2.71
N THR A 14 -22.93 18.18 3.31
CA THR A 14 -22.22 19.30 2.66
C THR A 14 -20.71 19.27 2.91
N GLN A 15 -20.26 18.57 3.95
CA GLN A 15 -18.83 18.40 4.23
C GLN A 15 -18.17 17.57 3.12
N LYS A 16 -17.09 18.12 2.57
CA LYS A 16 -16.24 17.38 1.64
C LYS A 16 -15.55 16.25 2.42
N PRO A 17 -15.71 14.97 2.04
CA PRO A 17 -15.05 13.89 2.74
C PRO A 17 -13.55 14.11 2.70
N GLU A 18 -12.88 13.92 3.84
CA GLU A 18 -11.43 13.90 3.88
C GLU A 18 -10.95 12.80 2.94
N GLY A 19 -10.20 13.18 1.90
CA GLY A 19 -9.71 12.25 0.89
C GLY A 19 -8.97 11.10 1.55
N ARG A 20 -8.97 9.94 0.88
CA ARG A 20 -8.27 8.71 1.31
C ARG A 20 -6.95 9.10 1.96
N LYS A 21 -6.84 8.90 3.28
CA LYS A 21 -5.58 9.08 4.02
C LYS A 21 -4.53 8.37 3.19
N LYS A 22 -3.55 9.12 2.67
CA LYS A 22 -2.40 8.53 1.99
C LYS A 22 -1.87 7.55 3.01
N THR A 23 -2.09 6.26 2.79
CA THR A 23 -1.50 5.21 3.62
C THR A 23 -0.02 5.50 3.54
N SER A 24 0.52 6.11 4.59
CA SER A 24 1.90 6.52 4.66
C SER A 24 2.68 5.30 4.24
N SER A 25 3.38 5.39 3.11
CA SER A 25 4.20 4.28 2.65
C SER A 25 5.06 3.86 3.85
N PRO A 26 5.11 2.57 4.19
CA PRO A 26 5.75 2.14 5.42
C PRO A 26 7.18 2.69 5.50
N PRO A 27 7.62 3.09 6.71
CA PRO A 27 8.88 3.78 6.90
C PRO A 27 10.04 2.90 6.43
N SER A 28 10.82 3.38 5.46
CA SER A 28 11.87 2.62 4.77
C SER A 28 12.64 1.71 5.72
N LEU A 29 12.70 0.42 5.37
CA LEU A 29 13.48 -0.57 6.12
C LEU A 29 14.93 -0.11 6.30
N PRO A 30 15.63 -0.59 7.35
CA PRO A 30 17.06 -0.41 7.42
C PRO A 30 17.74 -1.13 6.24
N LYS A 31 18.89 -0.59 5.81
CA LYS A 31 19.69 -1.14 4.68
C LYS A 31 20.10 -2.60 4.89
N SER A 32 20.17 -3.05 6.13
CA SER A 32 20.50 -4.44 6.50
C SER A 32 19.36 -5.43 6.25
N HIS A 33 18.13 -4.96 6.01
CA HIS A 33 17.00 -5.86 5.84
C HIS A 33 16.97 -6.44 4.41
N PRO A 34 16.71 -7.75 4.24
CA PRO A 34 16.70 -8.40 2.92
C PRO A 34 15.69 -7.80 1.94
N CYS A 35 14.57 -7.29 2.46
CA CYS A 35 13.53 -6.60 1.66
C CYS A 35 13.82 -5.12 1.39
N TYR A 36 15.00 -4.58 1.75
CA TYR A 36 15.37 -3.21 1.40
C TYR A 36 15.37 -3.03 -0.13
N GLY A 37 14.63 -2.04 -0.62
CA GLY A 37 14.45 -1.78 -2.06
C GLY A 37 13.68 -2.87 -2.81
N CYS A 38 12.92 -3.74 -2.13
CA CYS A 38 12.02 -4.67 -2.79
C CYS A 38 10.75 -3.94 -3.25
N GLY A 39 10.28 -4.15 -4.49
CA GLY A 39 9.01 -3.59 -4.97
C GLY A 39 7.77 -4.10 -4.21
N ASN A 40 7.92 -5.20 -3.47
CA ASN A 40 6.88 -5.75 -2.58
C ASN A 40 6.98 -5.20 -1.14
N TYR A 41 7.85 -4.22 -0.90
CA TYR A 41 8.01 -3.61 0.40
C TYR A 41 6.72 -2.87 0.83
N GLY A 42 6.26 -3.14 2.05
CA GLY A 42 5.03 -2.59 2.61
C GLY A 42 3.78 -3.46 2.42
N ARG A 43 3.92 -4.61 1.77
CA ARG A 43 2.92 -5.68 1.78
C ARG A 43 3.23 -6.69 2.88
N PRO A 44 2.24 -7.43 3.39
CA PRO A 44 2.47 -8.47 4.38
C PRO A 44 3.43 -9.55 3.83
N CYS A 45 4.30 -10.07 4.71
CA CYS A 45 5.19 -11.16 4.35
C CYS A 45 4.38 -12.43 4.06
N VAL A 46 4.61 -13.02 2.88
CA VAL A 46 3.92 -14.23 2.40
C VAL A 46 4.72 -15.52 2.68
N GLY A 47 5.85 -15.43 3.40
CA GLY A 47 6.67 -16.57 3.82
C GLY A 47 7.72 -17.04 2.80
N PHE A 48 7.71 -16.51 1.56
CA PHE A 48 8.72 -16.79 0.55
C PHE A 48 9.28 -15.50 -0.06
N CYS A 49 10.55 -15.54 -0.48
CA CYS A 49 11.22 -14.40 -1.12
C CYS A 49 10.87 -14.33 -2.61
N HIS A 50 10.22 -13.25 -3.04
CA HIS A 50 9.83 -13.07 -4.45
C HIS A 50 11.03 -13.05 -5.41
N ARG A 51 12.16 -12.46 -4.98
CA ARG A 51 13.39 -12.42 -5.78
C ARG A 51 13.96 -13.82 -6.04
N GLU A 52 13.83 -14.71 -5.07
CA GLU A 52 14.32 -16.08 -5.20
C GLU A 52 13.41 -16.90 -6.10
N LEU A 53 12.09 -16.72 -5.98
CA LEU A 53 11.12 -17.34 -6.87
C LEU A 53 11.34 -16.91 -8.33
N GLU A 54 11.56 -15.62 -8.59
CA GLU A 54 11.85 -15.10 -9.93
C GLU A 54 13.13 -15.72 -10.53
N LYS A 55 14.19 -15.88 -9.72
CA LYS A 55 15.42 -16.56 -10.15
C LYS A 55 15.16 -18.01 -10.54
N GLN A 56 14.47 -18.76 -9.70
CA GLN A 56 14.13 -20.16 -9.98
C GLN A 56 13.28 -20.30 -11.25
N LEU A 57 12.30 -19.42 -11.44
CA LEU A 57 11.47 -19.41 -12.65
C LEU A 57 12.28 -19.10 -13.91
N LYS A 58 13.24 -18.16 -13.83
CA LYS A 58 14.16 -17.86 -14.93
C LYS A 58 15.02 -19.07 -15.28
N GLU A 59 15.67 -19.69 -14.29
CA GLU A 59 16.48 -20.90 -14.52
C GLU A 59 15.68 -22.05 -15.12
N ARG A 60 14.41 -22.23 -14.72
CA ARG A 60 13.54 -23.25 -15.32
C ARG A 60 13.20 -22.94 -16.78
N ARG A 61 13.09 -21.66 -17.15
CA ARG A 61 12.88 -21.24 -18.55
C ARG A 61 14.14 -21.48 -19.38
N ASP A 62 15.30 -21.11 -18.85
CA ASP A 62 16.58 -21.23 -19.57
C ASP A 62 17.00 -22.70 -19.77
N ARG A 63 16.49 -23.63 -18.96
CA ARG A 63 16.69 -25.08 -19.10
C ARG A 63 15.77 -25.75 -20.13
N LYS A 64 14.76 -25.06 -20.67
CA LYS A 64 13.75 -25.62 -21.56
C LYS A 64 13.98 -25.14 -23.00
#